data_AF-A0A7K1G0L5-F1
#
_entry.id   AF-A0A7K1G0L5-F1
#
_cell.length_a   1.000
_cell.length_b   1.000
_cell.length_c   1.000
_cell.angle_alpha   90.00
_cell.angle_beta   90.00
_cell.angle_gamma   90.00
#
_symmetry.space_group_name_H-M   'P 1'
#
loop_
_entity.id
_entity.type
_entity.pdbx_description
1 polymer ?
#
loop_
_entity_poly.entity_id
_entity_poly.type
_entity_poly.pdbx_seq_one_letter_code
_entity_poly.pdbx_strand_id
1 'polypeptide(L)'
;MKKNSVTGRNNIVANRDVNNIFQMQAINQEVELGVINEIFDFVIKEAKCLDLDESKKAFTSDRLIHIVKKISINFCEKDEIVEVKQYFTNLYSKIHSVEKSFQALNEDDQQSIHFYVSSKYFDLKRSEMKPIEILKNLADIFMPPSSIKNPTYVSIAQSIVLFFFDDCTIFEKTVDESNEQLDLFADL
;
A
#
# COMPACT_ATOMS: atom_id res chain seq x y z
N MET A 1 47.88 14.12 49.71
CA MET A 1 46.66 14.83 49.23
C MET A 1 46.68 14.87 47.70
N LYS A 2 45.76 14.18 47.02
CA LYS A 2 45.50 14.36 45.59
C LYS A 2 43.99 14.55 45.41
N LYS A 3 43.61 15.74 44.95
CA LYS A 3 42.24 16.08 44.54
C LYS A 3 42.00 15.46 43.16
N ASN A 4 41.06 14.54 43.05
CA ASN A 4 40.45 14.19 41.77
C ASN A 4 39.15 14.97 41.64
N SER A 5 39.19 16.10 40.94
CA SER A 5 37.99 16.74 40.41
C SER A 5 37.79 16.26 38.98
N VAL A 6 36.77 15.43 38.74
CA VAL A 6 36.26 15.17 37.40
C VAL A 6 35.00 16.03 37.24
N THR A 7 35.18 17.22 36.69
CA THR A 7 34.09 18.08 36.22
C THR A 7 33.52 17.51 34.93
N GLY A 8 32.20 17.27 34.94
CA GLY A 8 31.46 16.69 33.83
C GLY A 8 31.47 17.55 32.56
N ARG A 9 31.56 16.87 31.42
CA ARG A 9 31.18 17.36 30.09
C ARG A 9 30.78 16.17 29.23
N ASN A 10 29.55 15.68 29.35
CA ASN A 10 29.03 14.61 28.46
C ASN A 10 27.54 14.78 28.07
N ASN A 11 26.96 15.99 28.16
CA ASN A 11 25.53 16.19 27.83
C ASN A 11 25.25 17.02 26.57
N ILE A 12 26.27 17.45 25.81
CA ILE A 12 26.05 18.32 24.63
C ILE A 12 26.01 17.52 23.32
N VAL A 13 26.57 16.30 23.29
CA VAL A 13 26.61 15.48 22.06
C VAL A 13 25.28 14.76 21.80
N ALA A 14 24.58 14.31 22.85
CA ALA A 14 23.34 13.53 22.71
C ALA A 14 22.17 14.30 22.07
N ASN A 15 22.04 15.61 22.28
CA ASN A 15 20.95 16.40 21.70
C ASN A 15 21.14 16.75 20.22
N ARG A 16 22.37 16.73 19.69
CA ARG A 16 22.62 16.95 18.26
C ARG A 16 22.24 15.72 17.43
N ASP A 17 22.56 14.53 17.92
CA ASP A 17 22.24 13.28 17.22
C ASP A 17 20.73 13.02 17.18
N VAL A 18 20.02 13.32 18.27
CA VAL A 18 18.55 13.18 18.33
C VAL A 18 17.85 14.12 17.34
N ASN A 19 18.25 15.39 17.27
CA ASN A 19 17.67 16.35 16.31
C ASN A 19 17.97 15.97 14.85
N ASN A 20 19.16 15.44 14.56
CA ASN A 20 19.51 14.96 13.22
C ASN A 20 18.68 13.73 12.81
N ILE A 21 18.40 12.80 13.75
CA ILE A 21 17.56 11.63 13.49
C ILE A 21 16.12 12.07 13.19
N PHE A 22 15.55 13.00 13.97
CA PHE A 22 14.20 13.51 13.71
C PHE A 22 14.10 14.26 12.37
N GLN A 23 15.12 15.06 12.01
CA GLN A 23 15.15 15.72 10.70
C GLN A 23 15.27 14.72 9.55
N MET A 24 16.14 13.70 9.65
CA MET A 24 16.23 12.65 8.65
C MET A 24 14.93 11.86 8.50
N GLN A 25 14.24 11.56 9.60
CA GLN A 25 12.94 10.89 9.56
C GLN A 25 11.88 11.73 8.87
N ALA A 26 11.83 13.04 9.15
CA ALA A 26 10.91 13.96 8.49
C ALA A 26 11.18 14.07 6.98
N ILE A 27 12.45 14.20 6.58
CA ILE A 27 12.85 14.25 5.17
C ILE A 27 12.47 12.94 4.45
N ASN A 28 12.72 11.79 5.07
CA ASN A 28 12.37 10.50 4.48
C ASN A 28 10.85 10.36 4.30
N GLN A 29 10.05 10.81 5.26
CA GLN A 29 8.58 10.81 5.13
C GLN A 29 8.11 11.75 4.02
N GLU A 30 8.70 12.94 3.88
CA GLU A 30 8.37 13.87 2.80
C GLU A 30 8.69 13.29 1.43
N VAL A 31 9.85 12.63 1.29
CA VAL A 31 10.23 11.90 0.07
C VAL A 31 9.26 10.76 -0.22
N GLU A 32 8.90 9.95 0.78
CA GLU A 32 7.95 8.84 0.61
C GLU A 32 6.57 9.35 0.17
N LEU A 33 6.07 10.44 0.76
CA LEU A 33 4.81 11.07 0.37
C LEU A 33 4.86 11.62 -1.07
N GLY A 34 5.97 12.24 -1.46
CA GLY A 34 6.19 12.67 -2.84
C GLY A 34 6.10 11.50 -3.83
N VAL A 35 6.75 10.38 -3.50
CA VAL A 35 6.71 9.16 -4.33
C VAL A 35 5.31 8.55 -4.40
N ILE A 36 4.57 8.51 -3.28
CA ILE A 36 3.17 8.03 -3.26
C ILE A 36 2.31 8.86 -4.23
N ASN A 37 2.42 10.18 -4.13
CA ASN A 37 1.62 11.09 -4.97
C ASN A 37 1.99 10.94 -6.45
N GLU A 38 3.27 10.81 -6.79
CA GLU A 38 3.70 10.57 -8.17
C GLU A 38 3.15 9.25 -8.74
N ILE A 39 3.09 8.19 -7.94
CA ILE A 39 2.50 6.92 -8.37
C ILE A 39 0.98 7.08 -8.57
N PHE A 40 0.28 7.76 -7.66
CA PHE A 40 -1.15 8.01 -7.85
C PHE A 40 -1.44 8.87 -9.08
N ASP A 41 -0.68 9.94 -9.32
CA ASP A 41 -0.80 10.77 -10.51
C ASP A 41 -0.60 9.94 -11.80
N PHE A 42 0.38 9.04 -11.79
CA PHE A 42 0.60 8.08 -12.88
C PHE A 42 -0.61 7.16 -13.07
N VAL A 43 -1.11 6.53 -12.01
CA VAL A 43 -2.25 5.61 -12.08
C VAL A 43 -3.53 6.32 -12.54
N ILE A 44 -3.81 7.52 -12.02
CA ILE A 44 -4.96 8.33 -12.42
C ILE A 44 -4.88 8.68 -13.92
N LYS A 45 -3.70 9.06 -14.39
CA LYS A 45 -3.48 9.36 -15.81
C LYS A 45 -3.74 8.13 -16.68
N GLU A 46 -3.20 6.97 -16.30
CA GLU A 46 -3.42 5.71 -17.01
C GLU A 46 -4.90 5.30 -16.98
N ALA A 47 -5.59 5.49 -15.86
CA ALA A 47 -7.02 5.21 -15.72
C ALA A 47 -7.87 6.07 -16.67
N LYS A 48 -7.56 7.36 -16.81
CA LYS A 48 -8.25 8.29 -17.70
C LYS A 48 -8.03 7.99 -19.19
N CYS A 49 -6.98 7.24 -19.54
CA CYS A 49 -6.73 6.78 -20.92
C CYS A 49 -7.52 5.52 -21.30
N LEU A 50 -8.06 4.79 -20.33
CA LEU A 50 -8.98 3.69 -20.56
C LEU A 50 -10.37 4.32 -20.66
N ASP A 51 -11.04 4.30 -21.82
CA ASP A 51 -12.41 4.83 -21.96
C ASP A 51 -13.32 4.22 -20.88
N LEU A 52 -13.65 5.03 -19.85
CA LEU A 52 -14.26 4.55 -18.62
C LEU A 52 -15.77 4.35 -18.83
N ASP A 53 -16.24 3.13 -18.52
CA ASP A 53 -17.67 2.84 -18.33
C ASP A 53 -18.01 3.12 -16.85
N GLU A 54 -18.78 4.18 -16.59
CA GLU A 54 -19.13 4.66 -15.24
C GLU A 54 -19.85 3.61 -14.37
N SER A 55 -20.33 2.53 -14.97
CA SER A 55 -21.11 1.46 -14.32
C SER A 55 -20.32 0.53 -13.40
N LYS A 56 -18.99 0.66 -13.30
CA LYS A 56 -18.11 -0.25 -12.53
C LYS A 56 -17.37 0.41 -11.37
N LYS A 57 -17.95 1.47 -10.80
CA LYS A 57 -17.40 2.14 -9.60
C LYS A 57 -17.43 1.16 -8.42
N ALA A 58 -16.26 0.71 -7.99
CA ALA A 58 -16.12 -0.07 -6.76
C ALA A 58 -16.16 0.89 -5.57
N PHE A 59 -17.25 0.84 -4.80
CA PHE A 59 -17.32 1.46 -3.48
C PHE A 59 -16.86 0.44 -2.45
N THR A 60 -15.80 0.75 -1.72
CA THR A 60 -15.38 0.00 -0.53
C THR A 60 -15.21 0.99 0.62
N SER A 61 -16.03 0.85 1.67
CA SER A 61 -16.08 1.79 2.81
C SER A 61 -15.38 1.30 4.07
N ASP A 62 -14.96 0.03 4.14
CA ASP A 62 -14.63 -0.57 5.43
C ASP A 62 -13.22 -1.14 5.51
N ARG A 63 -12.44 -0.60 6.45
CA ARG A 63 -11.20 -1.20 6.97
C ARG A 63 -11.57 -2.48 7.72
N LEU A 64 -11.24 -3.66 7.19
CA LEU A 64 -11.58 -4.91 7.86
C LEU A 64 -10.35 -5.63 8.40
N ILE A 65 -10.32 -5.72 9.74
CA ILE A 65 -9.23 -6.13 10.63
C ILE A 65 -9.02 -7.67 10.58
N HIS A 66 -9.01 -8.26 9.39
CA HIS A 66 -8.95 -9.71 9.19
C HIS A 66 -7.84 -10.14 8.22
N ILE A 67 -6.77 -9.34 8.13
CA ILE A 67 -5.65 -9.59 7.22
C ILE A 67 -5.11 -11.03 7.27
N VAL A 68 -5.02 -11.62 8.46
CA VAL A 68 -4.55 -13.02 8.63
C VAL A 68 -5.51 -14.01 7.95
N LYS A 69 -6.81 -13.84 8.15
CA LYS A 69 -7.86 -14.69 7.54
C LYS A 69 -7.88 -14.50 6.03
N LYS A 70 -7.75 -13.26 5.56
CA LYS A 70 -7.71 -12.92 4.13
C LYS A 70 -6.51 -13.53 3.42
N ILE A 71 -5.33 -13.48 4.04
CA ILE A 71 -4.13 -14.15 3.53
C ILE A 71 -4.39 -15.66 3.41
N SER A 72 -4.99 -16.30 4.42
CA SER A 72 -5.25 -17.74 4.39
C SER A 72 -6.30 -18.18 3.36
N ILE A 73 -7.17 -17.28 2.90
CA ILE A 73 -8.13 -17.55 1.82
C ILE A 73 -7.48 -17.43 0.45
N ASN A 74 -6.58 -16.45 0.29
CA ASN A 74 -6.02 -16.09 -1.01
C ASN A 74 -4.67 -16.74 -1.33
N PHE A 75 -3.96 -17.26 -0.32
CA PHE A 75 -2.66 -17.91 -0.49
C PHE A 75 -2.69 -19.28 0.18
N CYS A 76 -2.44 -20.33 -0.59
CA CYS A 76 -2.57 -21.72 -0.14
C CYS A 76 -1.21 -22.34 0.20
N GLU A 77 -0.14 -21.94 -0.51
CA GLU A 77 1.19 -22.48 -0.26
C GLU A 77 1.81 -21.82 0.99
N LYS A 78 2.44 -22.64 1.84
CA LYS A 78 3.02 -22.16 3.10
C LYS A 78 4.05 -21.04 2.89
N ASP A 79 4.86 -21.17 1.85
CA ASP A 79 5.91 -20.20 1.53
C ASP A 79 5.32 -18.87 1.05
N GLU A 80 4.24 -18.90 0.26
CA GLU A 80 3.49 -17.71 -0.15
C GLU A 80 2.89 -16.98 1.05
N ILE A 81 2.24 -17.72 1.97
CA ILE A 81 1.66 -17.15 3.19
C ILE A 81 2.73 -16.47 4.04
N VAL A 82 3.90 -17.08 4.18
CA VAL A 82 5.03 -16.51 4.94
C VAL A 82 5.53 -15.23 4.25
N GLU A 83 5.68 -15.25 2.93
CA GLU A 83 6.14 -14.11 2.14
C GLU A 83 5.18 -12.91 2.27
N VAL A 84 3.87 -13.12 2.09
CA VAL A 84 2.87 -12.04 2.20
C VAL A 84 2.82 -11.45 3.61
N LYS A 85 2.93 -12.30 4.65
CA LYS A 85 3.02 -11.82 6.05
C LYS A 85 4.25 -10.95 6.28
N GLN A 86 5.38 -11.30 5.68
CA GLN A 86 6.60 -10.49 5.75
C GLN A 86 6.41 -9.15 5.03
N TYR A 87 5.73 -9.12 3.87
CA TYR A 87 5.40 -7.88 3.19
C TYR A 87 4.55 -6.95 4.06
N PHE A 88 3.45 -7.43 4.63
CA PHE A 88 2.62 -6.64 5.55
C PHE A 88 3.42 -6.14 6.76
N THR A 89 4.26 -7.00 7.35
CA THR A 89 5.07 -6.63 8.53
C THR A 89 6.08 -5.54 8.19
N ASN A 90 6.79 -5.68 7.06
CA ASN A 90 7.88 -4.77 6.68
C ASN A 90 7.36 -3.43 6.14
N LEU A 91 6.16 -3.43 5.54
CA LEU A 91 5.61 -2.28 4.83
C LEU A 91 4.45 -1.61 5.57
N TYR A 92 4.08 -2.07 6.77
CA TYR A 92 2.93 -1.55 7.54
C TYR A 92 2.88 -0.02 7.64
N SER A 93 4.01 0.62 7.96
CA SER A 93 4.08 2.09 8.07
C SER A 93 3.82 2.79 6.74
N LYS A 94 4.28 2.22 5.63
CA LYS A 94 4.07 2.74 4.28
C LYS A 94 2.64 2.52 3.80
N ILE A 95 2.03 1.36 4.11
CA ILE A 95 0.61 1.09 3.84
C ILE A 95 -0.26 2.17 4.48
N HIS A 96 0.03 2.53 5.74
CA HIS A 96 -0.69 3.61 6.44
C HIS A 96 -0.49 4.98 5.78
N SER A 97 0.71 5.29 5.30
CA SER A 97 0.97 6.52 4.55
C SER A 97 0.23 6.55 3.22
N VAL A 98 0.21 5.43 2.50
CA VAL A 98 -0.56 5.26 1.25
C VAL A 98 -2.04 5.52 1.49
N GLU A 99 -2.62 4.91 2.52
CA GLU A 99 -4.03 5.12 2.85
C GLU A 99 -4.33 6.59 3.14
N LYS A 100 -3.49 7.28 3.91
CA LYS A 100 -3.67 8.70 4.18
C LYS A 100 -3.61 9.55 2.92
N SER A 101 -2.65 9.28 2.04
CA SER A 101 -2.56 9.97 0.75
C SER A 101 -3.77 9.68 -0.12
N PHE A 102 -4.26 8.44 -0.12
CA PHE A 102 -5.44 8.03 -0.87
C PHE A 102 -6.70 8.74 -0.38
N GLN A 103 -6.93 8.79 0.93
CA GLN A 103 -8.05 9.49 1.56
C GLN A 103 -8.03 11.02 1.34
N ALA A 104 -6.87 11.59 1.03
CA ALA A 104 -6.74 13.01 0.71
C ALA A 104 -7.12 13.35 -0.74
N LEU A 105 -7.24 12.35 -1.63
CA LEU A 105 -7.72 12.54 -3.00
C LEU A 105 -9.23 12.85 -3.01
N ASN A 106 -9.69 13.48 -4.07
CA ASN A 106 -11.14 13.63 -4.30
C ASN A 106 -11.76 12.27 -4.68
N GLU A 107 -13.08 12.15 -4.55
CA GLU A 107 -13.81 10.90 -4.77
C GLU A 107 -13.64 10.35 -6.19
N ASP A 108 -13.60 11.21 -7.21
CA ASP A 108 -13.44 10.80 -8.61
C ASP A 108 -12.07 10.15 -8.86
N ASP A 109 -11.00 10.72 -8.31
CA ASP A 109 -9.65 10.17 -8.42
C ASP A 109 -9.52 8.88 -7.60
N GLN A 110 -10.13 8.79 -6.41
CA GLN A 110 -10.19 7.54 -5.63
C GLN A 110 -10.86 6.41 -6.43
N GLN A 111 -12.02 6.69 -7.04
CA GLN A 111 -12.74 5.73 -7.88
C GLN A 111 -11.93 5.32 -9.12
N SER A 112 -11.25 6.28 -9.76
CA SER A 112 -10.39 6.02 -10.92
C SER A 112 -9.26 5.04 -10.57
N ILE A 113 -8.64 5.21 -9.40
CA ILE A 113 -7.59 4.31 -8.92
C ILE A 113 -8.16 2.93 -8.60
N HIS A 114 -9.26 2.84 -7.82
CA HIS A 114 -9.90 1.53 -7.52
C HIS A 114 -10.23 0.75 -8.79
N PHE A 115 -10.79 1.43 -9.80
CA PHE A 115 -11.11 0.82 -11.09
C PHE A 115 -9.85 0.33 -11.80
N TYR A 116 -8.81 1.15 -11.89
CA TYR A 116 -7.57 0.77 -12.54
C TYR A 116 -6.94 -0.46 -11.87
N VAL A 117 -6.84 -0.43 -10.54
CA VAL A 117 -6.26 -1.52 -9.75
C VAL A 117 -7.06 -2.82 -9.92
N SER A 118 -8.38 -2.77 -9.80
CA SER A 118 -9.24 -3.94 -9.99
C SER A 118 -9.18 -4.47 -11.42
N SER A 119 -9.18 -3.60 -12.44
CA SER A 119 -9.02 -4.00 -13.84
C SER A 119 -7.72 -4.77 -14.08
N LYS A 120 -6.59 -4.23 -13.62
CA LYS A 120 -5.28 -4.89 -13.77
C LYS A 120 -5.22 -6.20 -13.01
N TYR A 121 -5.82 -6.27 -11.82
CA TYR A 121 -5.94 -7.51 -11.06
C TYR A 121 -6.74 -8.57 -11.83
N PHE A 122 -7.90 -8.21 -12.41
CA PHE A 122 -8.71 -9.17 -13.16
C PHE A 122 -8.02 -9.65 -14.45
N ASP A 123 -7.27 -8.80 -15.13
CA ASP A 123 -6.47 -9.20 -16.29
C ASP A 123 -5.40 -10.24 -15.92
N LEU A 124 -4.69 -10.03 -14.81
CA LEU A 124 -3.73 -11.00 -14.28
C LEU A 124 -4.40 -12.28 -13.79
N LYS A 125 -5.54 -12.17 -13.09
CA LYS A 125 -6.30 -13.32 -12.59
C LYS A 125 -6.79 -14.22 -13.72
N ARG A 126 -7.23 -13.64 -14.84
CA ARG A 126 -7.64 -14.39 -16.06
C ARG A 126 -6.50 -15.15 -16.71
N SER A 127 -5.26 -14.80 -16.41
CA SER A 127 -4.07 -15.45 -16.94
C SER A 127 -3.64 -16.68 -16.12
N GLU A 128 -4.47 -17.13 -15.18
CA GLU A 128 -4.25 -18.29 -14.29
C GLU A 128 -2.92 -18.23 -13.51
N MET A 129 -2.45 -17.01 -13.26
CA MET A 129 -1.23 -16.73 -12.51
C MET A 129 -1.40 -17.05 -11.02
N LYS A 130 -0.32 -17.46 -10.34
CA LYS A 130 -0.38 -17.71 -8.89
C LYS A 130 -0.70 -16.42 -8.13
N PRO A 131 -1.47 -16.46 -7.03
CA PRO A 131 -1.80 -15.29 -6.21
C PRO A 131 -0.59 -14.41 -5.85
N ILE A 132 0.54 -15.02 -5.47
CA ILE A 132 1.76 -14.27 -5.11
C ILE A 132 2.39 -13.55 -6.30
N GLU A 133 2.31 -14.16 -7.48
CA GLU A 133 2.81 -13.58 -8.71
C GLU A 133 1.92 -12.42 -9.16
N ILE A 134 0.60 -12.53 -8.98
CA ILE A 134 -0.34 -11.43 -9.23
C ILE A 134 0.03 -10.21 -8.37
N LEU A 135 0.27 -10.42 -7.06
CA LEU A 135 0.66 -9.35 -6.15
C LEU A 135 1.95 -8.65 -6.61
N LYS A 136 2.96 -9.41 -7.02
CA LYS A 136 4.24 -8.90 -7.53
C LYS A 136 4.07 -8.12 -8.84
N ASN A 137 3.33 -8.67 -9.80
CA ASN A 137 3.09 -8.03 -11.09
C ASN A 137 2.26 -6.75 -10.96
N LEU A 138 1.31 -6.70 -10.02
CA LEU A 138 0.57 -5.46 -9.75
C LEU A 138 1.50 -4.34 -9.27
N ALA A 139 2.47 -4.65 -8.41
CA ALA A 139 3.45 -3.65 -7.96
C ALA A 139 4.27 -3.10 -9.12
N ASP A 140 4.65 -3.95 -10.08
CA ASP A 140 5.37 -3.53 -11.29
C ASP A 140 4.52 -2.64 -12.20
N ILE A 141 3.23 -2.94 -12.35
CA ILE A 141 2.29 -2.16 -13.17
C ILE A 141 2.11 -0.74 -12.62
N PHE A 142 2.14 -0.56 -11.30
CA PHE A 142 1.95 0.75 -10.67
C PHE A 142 3.22 1.61 -10.65
N MET A 143 4.37 1.09 -11.07
CA MET A 143 5.61 1.87 -11.13
C MET A 143 5.72 2.67 -12.44
N PRO A 144 6.00 3.99 -12.37
CA PRO A 144 6.41 4.75 -13.54
C PRO A 144 7.67 4.12 -14.19
N PRO A 145 7.75 4.03 -15.54
CA PRO A 145 8.84 3.33 -16.22
C PRO A 145 10.26 3.81 -15.85
N SER A 146 10.41 5.10 -15.51
CA SER A 146 11.68 5.69 -15.09
C SER A 146 12.15 5.26 -13.69
N SER A 147 11.28 4.65 -12.89
CA SER A 147 11.47 4.49 -11.44
C SER A 147 11.67 3.05 -10.97
N ILE A 148 11.64 2.07 -11.90
CA ILE A 148 11.73 0.62 -11.62
C ILE A 148 12.99 0.22 -10.81
N LYS A 149 14.08 0.99 -10.94
CA LYS A 149 15.34 0.71 -10.21
C LYS A 149 15.44 1.40 -8.85
N ASN A 150 14.46 2.23 -8.48
CA ASN A 150 14.49 2.97 -7.22
C ASN A 150 13.81 2.14 -6.11
N PRO A 151 14.55 1.71 -5.07
CA PRO A 151 14.00 0.89 -4.00
C PRO A 151 12.83 1.53 -3.26
N THR A 152 12.81 2.87 -3.16
CA THR A 152 11.69 3.59 -2.55
C THR A 152 10.41 3.39 -3.35
N TYR A 153 10.46 3.55 -4.68
CA TYR A 153 9.29 3.33 -5.55
C TYR A 153 8.81 1.89 -5.48
N VAL A 154 9.73 0.91 -5.50
CA VAL A 154 9.37 -0.51 -5.36
C VAL A 154 8.62 -0.75 -4.05
N SER A 155 9.16 -0.25 -2.94
CA SER A 155 8.52 -0.44 -1.62
C SER A 155 7.17 0.25 -1.50
N ILE A 156 7.01 1.44 -2.11
CA ILE A 156 5.75 2.18 -2.11
C ILE A 156 4.74 1.50 -3.02
N ALA A 157 5.13 1.07 -4.24
CA ALA A 157 4.25 0.35 -5.14
C ALA A 157 3.74 -0.96 -4.52
N GLN A 158 4.61 -1.72 -3.84
CA GLN A 158 4.20 -2.88 -3.05
C GLN A 158 3.20 -2.49 -1.94
N SER A 159 3.45 -1.39 -1.23
CA SER A 159 2.56 -0.89 -0.17
C SER A 159 1.18 -0.49 -0.72
N ILE A 160 1.13 0.04 -1.94
CA ILE A 160 -0.12 0.35 -2.66
C ILE A 160 -0.91 -0.92 -2.95
N VAL A 161 -0.26 -1.97 -3.48
CA VAL A 161 -0.94 -3.25 -3.71
C VAL A 161 -1.47 -3.84 -2.39
N LEU A 162 -0.70 -3.77 -1.31
CA LEU A 162 -1.10 -4.30 -0.01
C LEU A 162 -2.25 -3.50 0.61
N PHE A 163 -2.30 -2.19 0.38
CA PHE A 163 -3.43 -1.35 0.76
C PHE A 163 -4.71 -1.81 0.06
N PHE A 164 -4.68 -1.98 -1.27
CA PHE A 164 -5.85 -2.47 -2.03
C PHE A 164 -6.20 -3.94 -1.77
N PHE A 165 -5.23 -4.73 -1.30
CA PHE A 165 -5.50 -6.04 -0.73
C PHE A 165 -6.26 -5.91 0.59
N ASP A 166 -5.89 -4.99 1.47
CA ASP A 166 -6.56 -4.80 2.76
C ASP A 166 -7.98 -4.23 2.58
N ASP A 167 -8.18 -3.26 1.68
CA ASP A 167 -9.48 -2.61 1.43
C ASP A 167 -10.49 -3.44 0.61
N CYS A 168 -10.09 -4.62 0.15
CA CYS A 168 -10.90 -5.55 -0.65
C CYS A 168 -11.19 -5.14 -2.11
N THR A 169 -10.43 -4.22 -2.68
CA THR A 169 -10.46 -3.92 -4.11
C THR A 169 -9.94 -5.09 -4.94
N ILE A 170 -8.95 -5.81 -4.41
CA ILE A 170 -8.35 -6.99 -5.06
C ILE A 170 -8.39 -8.19 -4.12
N PHE A 171 -8.30 -9.37 -4.72
CA PHE A 171 -8.38 -10.67 -4.03
C PHE A 171 -9.75 -10.97 -3.39
N GLU A 172 -9.94 -12.22 -2.98
CA GLU A 172 -11.18 -12.69 -2.40
C GLU A 172 -11.39 -12.08 -1.01
N LYS A 173 -12.64 -11.74 -0.75
CA LYS A 173 -13.14 -11.25 0.53
C LYS A 173 -13.30 -12.38 1.52
N THR A 174 -13.20 -12.07 2.81
CA THR A 174 -13.67 -12.98 3.86
C THR A 174 -15.21 -13.07 3.82
N VAL A 175 -15.79 -14.13 4.39
CA VAL A 175 -17.26 -14.27 4.48
C VAL A 175 -17.90 -13.08 5.17
N ASP A 176 -17.23 -12.52 6.17
CA ASP A 176 -17.71 -11.36 6.92
C ASP A 176 -17.73 -10.10 6.01
N GLU A 177 -16.67 -9.88 5.24
CA GLU A 177 -16.54 -8.80 4.23
C GLU A 177 -17.57 -8.91 3.08
N SER A 178 -17.96 -10.12 2.69
CA SER A 178 -18.94 -10.34 1.60
C SER A 178 -20.37 -10.01 2.02
N ASN A 179 -20.72 -10.22 3.30
CA ASN A 179 -22.08 -10.00 3.80
C ASN A 179 -22.43 -8.50 3.95
N GLU A 180 -21.42 -7.62 3.96
CA GLU A 180 -21.60 -6.17 4.06
C GLU A 180 -21.86 -5.51 2.69
N GLN A 181 -21.71 -6.26 1.59
CA GLN A 181 -21.95 -5.75 0.25
C GLN A 181 -23.42 -5.92 -0.13
N LEU A 182 -24.12 -4.80 -0.33
CA LEU A 182 -25.48 -4.80 -0.86
C LEU A 182 -25.46 -5.37 -2.28
N ASP A 183 -25.98 -6.58 -2.47
CA ASP A 183 -26.23 -7.14 -3.78
C ASP A 183 -27.45 -6.45 -4.39
N LEU A 184 -27.17 -5.62 -5.41
CA LEU A 184 -28.18 -4.83 -6.13
C LEU A 184 -29.26 -5.71 -6.81
N PHE A 185 -29.01 -7.02 -6.92
CA PHE A 185 -29.89 -7.99 -7.57
C PHE A 185 -30.34 -9.13 -6.64
N ALA A 186 -30.13 -9.03 -5.32
CA ALA A 186 -30.55 -10.07 -4.37
C ALA A 186 -32.05 -10.39 -4.41
N ASP A 187 -32.87 -9.48 -4.94
CA ASP A 187 -34.33 -9.59 -5.02
C ASP A 187 -34.89 -9.75 -6.46
N LEU A 188 -34.06 -10.11 -7.45
CA LEU A 188 -34.53 -10.50 -8.80
C LEU A 188 -34.66 -12.02 -8.96
#